data_AF-W2VUE3-F1
#
_entry.id   AF-W2VUE3-F1
#
_cell.length_a   1.000
_cell.length_b   1.000
_cell.length_c   1.000
_cell.angle_alpha   90.00
_cell.angle_beta   90.00
_cell.angle_gamma   90.00
#
_symmetry.space_group_name_H-M   'P 1'
#
loop_
_entity.id
_entity.type
_entity.pdbx_description
1 polymer ?
#
loop_
_entity_poly.entity_id
_entity_poly.type
_entity_poly.pdbx_seq_one_letter_code
_entity_poly.pdbx_strand_id
1 'polypeptide(L)'
;QTKTSARCFFEAQDNPLHQACGADRKQLPCTGYSNLVSHLASRHEEFGVQYDARHRGAERLLQAFGFVSEETSHRYQWLRWVVERNMPLFEVDDEQTGAMSKWRPTNPKALKADMITVPSKVGAIIAKEMGNLFGIMFNGWSRDNCNTNRSIATKLGVPLIGCASHRFNLTVKKFLTEHERLLQQVNDLMLQLQHPNNATELSKLIPLRADKRNVTRWSSM
;
A
#
# COMPACT_ATOMS: atom_id res chain seq x y z
N GLN A 1 14.74 -24.24 21.46
CA GLN A 1 16.17 -24.59 21.34
C GLN A 1 16.41 -25.84 20.48
N THR A 2 15.75 -26.97 20.73
CA THR A 2 15.97 -28.27 20.03
C THR A 2 15.88 -28.23 18.50
N LYS A 3 14.91 -27.52 17.91
CA LYS A 3 14.77 -27.40 16.44
C LYS A 3 15.89 -26.58 15.78
N THR A 4 16.35 -25.53 16.44
CA THR A 4 17.35 -24.59 15.89
C THR A 4 18.74 -25.20 15.88
N SER A 5 19.12 -25.90 16.96
CA SER A 5 20.40 -26.61 17.04
C SER A 5 20.48 -27.74 16.02
N ALA A 6 19.42 -28.56 15.86
CA ALA A 6 19.43 -29.62 14.86
C ALA A 6 19.52 -29.09 13.41
N ARG A 7 18.82 -28.00 13.07
CA ARG A 7 18.94 -27.37 11.74
C ARG A 7 20.34 -26.85 11.42
N CYS A 8 21.04 -26.29 12.41
CA CYS A 8 22.39 -25.78 12.24
C CYS A 8 23.40 -26.87 11.82
N PHE A 9 23.17 -28.12 12.26
CA PHE A 9 24.02 -29.27 11.99
C PHE A 9 23.43 -30.27 11.00
N PHE A 10 22.19 -30.10 10.53
CA PHE A 10 21.49 -31.04 9.63
C PHE A 10 20.71 -30.39 8.47
N GLU A 11 20.71 -29.05 8.31
CA GLU A 11 20.05 -28.36 7.17
C GLU A 11 20.91 -27.27 6.46
N ALA A 12 22.24 -27.28 6.52
CA ALA A 12 23.04 -26.22 5.88
C ALA A 12 23.28 -26.46 4.36
N GLN A 13 22.63 -25.60 3.55
CA GLN A 13 22.87 -25.13 2.18
C GLN A 13 23.83 -25.93 1.26
N ASP A 14 23.26 -26.39 0.13
CA ASP A 14 23.88 -26.85 -1.12
C ASP A 14 24.66 -28.18 -1.16
N ASN A 15 24.61 -29.01 -0.12
CA ASN A 15 25.02 -30.41 -0.24
C ASN A 15 24.11 -31.32 0.60
N PRO A 16 23.40 -32.31 0.03
CA PRO A 16 22.64 -33.25 0.82
C PRO A 16 23.64 -34.27 1.34
N LEU A 17 24.33 -33.94 2.45
CA LEU A 17 24.71 -34.84 3.55
C LEU A 17 25.71 -34.22 4.53
N HIS A 18 25.38 -34.31 5.82
CA HIS A 18 26.08 -33.59 6.88
C HIS A 18 27.38 -34.29 7.33
N GLN A 19 28.51 -33.65 7.02
CA GLN A 19 29.84 -33.97 7.53
C GLN A 19 29.98 -33.65 9.03
N ALA A 20 29.49 -34.55 9.88
CA ALA A 20 29.95 -34.65 11.27
C ALA A 20 30.17 -36.11 11.72
N CYS A 21 29.47 -37.06 11.10
CA CYS A 21 29.63 -38.50 11.37
C CYS A 21 29.74 -39.38 10.10
N GLY A 22 29.83 -38.77 8.91
CA GLY A 22 29.98 -39.49 7.63
C GLY A 22 28.77 -40.36 7.21
N ALA A 23 27.63 -40.27 7.89
CA ALA A 23 26.46 -41.11 7.64
C ALA A 23 25.14 -40.31 7.62
N ASP A 24 24.27 -40.66 6.67
CA ASP A 24 22.93 -40.11 6.48
C ASP A 24 22.04 -40.40 7.68
N ARG A 25 21.58 -39.36 8.39
CA ARG A 25 20.61 -39.50 9.47
C ARG A 25 19.28 -38.88 9.08
N LYS A 26 18.24 -39.72 9.03
CA LYS A 26 16.87 -39.28 8.75
C LYS A 26 16.15 -38.89 10.04
N GLN A 27 15.28 -37.88 9.94
CA GLN A 27 14.36 -37.53 10.99
C GLN A 27 13.27 -38.62 11.11
N LEU A 28 13.03 -39.13 12.31
CA LEU A 28 12.02 -40.17 12.52
C LEU A 28 10.60 -39.57 12.58
N PRO A 29 9.58 -40.22 11.98
CA PRO A 29 8.19 -39.75 12.05
C PRO A 29 7.73 -39.54 13.50
N CYS A 30 6.95 -38.49 13.74
CA CYS A 30 6.33 -38.18 15.05
C CYS A 30 7.28 -37.87 16.22
N THR A 31 8.61 -37.81 16.01
CA THR A 31 9.59 -37.53 17.10
C THR A 31 10.16 -36.10 17.09
N GLY A 32 9.77 -35.28 16.12
CA GLY A 32 10.37 -33.95 15.93
C GLY A 32 11.87 -34.07 15.65
N TYR A 33 12.69 -33.19 16.23
CA TYR A 33 14.15 -33.19 16.09
C TYR A 33 14.87 -33.91 17.25
N SER A 34 14.10 -34.51 18.17
CA SER A 34 14.64 -35.07 19.41
C SER A 34 15.63 -36.20 19.16
N ASN A 35 15.40 -37.03 18.14
CA ASN A 35 16.32 -38.12 17.76
C ASN A 35 17.68 -37.60 17.24
N LEU A 36 17.69 -36.47 16.53
CA LEU A 36 18.89 -35.84 16.01
C LEU A 36 19.68 -35.11 17.11
N VAL A 37 18.99 -34.44 18.03
CA VAL A 37 19.62 -33.76 19.18
C VAL A 37 20.20 -34.78 20.16
N SER A 38 19.49 -35.89 20.44
CA SER A 38 20.04 -36.98 21.26
C SER A 38 21.28 -37.62 20.64
N HIS A 39 21.36 -37.69 19.31
CA HIS A 39 22.56 -38.15 18.63
C HIS A 39 23.74 -37.16 18.82
N LEU A 40 23.50 -35.86 18.65
CA LEU A 40 24.53 -34.85 18.89
C LEU A 40 25.04 -34.91 20.33
N ALA A 41 24.13 -34.99 21.30
CA ALA A 41 24.47 -35.08 22.71
C ALA A 41 25.25 -36.35 23.10
N SER A 42 25.06 -37.46 22.38
CA SER A 42 25.72 -38.75 22.68
C SER A 42 27.02 -38.98 21.93
N ARG A 43 27.27 -38.28 20.81
CA ARG A 43 28.43 -38.53 19.93
C ARG A 43 29.33 -37.33 19.72
N HIS A 44 28.90 -36.14 20.12
CA HIS A 44 29.64 -34.89 19.96
C HIS A 44 29.58 -34.09 21.25
N GLU A 45 30.46 -34.38 22.21
CA GLU A 45 30.47 -33.74 23.54
C GLU A 45 30.58 -32.19 23.47
N GLU A 46 31.19 -31.67 22.41
CA GLU A 46 31.41 -30.24 22.20
C GLU A 46 30.36 -29.54 21.31
N PHE A 47 29.29 -30.24 20.88
CA PHE A 47 28.32 -29.67 19.93
C PHE A 47 27.63 -28.40 20.46
N GLY A 48 27.40 -28.34 21.78
CA GLY A 48 26.83 -27.17 22.44
C GLY A 48 27.76 -25.96 22.35
N VAL A 49 29.06 -26.16 22.58
CA VAL A 49 30.07 -25.10 22.50
C VAL A 49 30.24 -24.60 21.06
N GLN A 50 30.17 -25.49 20.07
CA GLN A 50 30.23 -25.12 18.65
C GLN A 50 28.97 -24.39 18.20
N TYR A 51 27.79 -24.83 18.66
CA TYR A 51 26.53 -24.12 18.42
C TYR A 51 26.59 -22.71 19.02
N ASP A 52 27.00 -22.60 20.27
CA ASP A 52 27.12 -21.31 20.96
C ASP A 52 28.19 -20.43 20.30
N ALA A 53 29.33 -20.98 19.88
CA ALA A 53 30.35 -20.23 19.14
C ALA A 53 29.85 -19.69 17.80
N ARG A 54 29.07 -20.48 17.04
CA ARG A 54 28.47 -20.08 15.76
C ARG A 54 27.36 -19.04 15.95
N HIS A 55 26.69 -19.06 17.11
CA HIS A 55 25.66 -18.09 17.48
C HIS A 55 26.17 -16.85 18.21
N ARG A 56 27.37 -16.89 18.83
CA ARG A 56 28.02 -15.72 19.45
C ARG A 56 28.32 -14.58 18.47
N GLY A 57 28.53 -14.89 17.18
CA GLY A 57 28.72 -13.89 16.13
C GLY A 57 27.44 -13.40 15.45
N ALA A 58 26.27 -13.92 15.86
CA ALA A 58 24.98 -13.65 15.23
C ALA A 58 23.89 -13.40 16.29
N GLU A 59 24.14 -12.46 17.20
CA GLU A 59 23.05 -11.68 17.79
C GLU A 59 22.38 -10.86 16.67
N ARG A 60 21.63 -11.53 15.81
CA ARG A 60 20.66 -10.86 14.96
C ARG A 60 19.64 -10.24 15.90
N LEU A 61 19.76 -8.92 16.12
CA LEU A 61 18.79 -8.10 16.85
C LEU A 61 17.37 -8.54 16.47
N LEU A 62 16.44 -8.57 17.43
CA LEU A 62 15.04 -8.98 17.21
C LEU A 62 14.37 -8.28 16.00
N GLN A 63 14.87 -7.10 15.62
CA GLN A 63 14.55 -6.40 14.37
C GLN A 63 14.72 -7.24 13.10
N ALA A 64 15.69 -8.16 13.05
CA ALA A 64 15.94 -9.04 11.92
C ALA A 64 14.84 -10.09 11.70
N PHE A 65 13.96 -10.30 12.69
CA PHE A 65 12.77 -11.15 12.58
C PHE A 65 11.50 -10.36 12.26
N GLY A 66 11.60 -9.06 11.95
CA GLY A 66 10.45 -8.22 11.62
C GLY A 66 9.66 -7.72 12.83
N PHE A 67 10.19 -7.87 14.05
CA PHE A 67 9.57 -7.28 15.23
C PHE A 67 9.80 -5.77 15.24
N VAL A 68 8.70 -5.02 15.21
CA VAL A 68 8.68 -3.56 15.31
C VAL A 68 8.60 -3.18 16.79
N SER A 69 9.38 -2.18 17.22
CA SER A 69 9.30 -1.69 18.60
C SER A 69 7.92 -1.09 18.90
N GLU A 70 7.48 -1.17 20.16
CA GLU A 70 6.23 -0.54 20.60
C GLU A 70 6.21 0.97 20.28
N GLU A 71 7.34 1.65 20.45
CA GLU A 71 7.50 3.07 20.14
C GLU A 71 7.29 3.36 18.65
N THR A 72 7.89 2.54 17.77
CA THR A 72 7.71 2.68 16.32
C THR A 72 6.27 2.37 15.90
N SER A 73 5.63 1.38 16.54
CA SER A 73 4.22 1.08 16.32
C SER A 73 3.33 2.26 16.69
N HIS A 74 3.52 2.85 17.87
CA HIS A 74 2.75 4.01 18.32
C HIS A 74 2.98 5.25 17.45
N ARG A 75 4.23 5.51 17.01
CA ARG A 75 4.51 6.58 16.03
C ARG A 75 3.80 6.36 14.70
N TYR A 76 3.75 5.12 14.22
CA TYR A 76 2.99 4.79 13.02
C TYR A 76 1.47 5.02 13.20
N GLN A 77 0.91 4.70 14.36
CA GLN A 77 -0.52 4.98 14.62
C GLN A 77 -0.82 6.48 14.62
N TRP A 78 0.07 7.30 15.18
CA TRP A 78 -0.03 8.76 15.07
C TRP A 78 0.03 9.26 13.63
N LEU A 79 0.95 8.73 12.80
CA LEU A 79 1.02 9.07 11.37
C LEU A 79 -0.28 8.73 10.67
N ARG A 80 -0.79 7.53 10.93
CA ARG A 80 -2.03 7.04 10.34
C ARG A 80 -3.21 7.93 10.71
N TRP A 81 -3.34 8.30 11.98
CA TRP A 81 -4.37 9.22 12.44
C TRP A 81 -4.30 10.57 11.72
N VAL A 82 -3.13 11.20 11.72
CA VAL A 82 -2.94 12.53 11.12
C VAL A 82 -3.19 12.51 9.62
N VAL A 83 -2.62 11.53 8.91
CA VAL A 83 -2.68 11.45 7.44
C VAL A 83 -4.03 10.95 6.94
N GLU A 84 -4.56 9.85 7.49
CA GLU A 84 -5.80 9.25 6.99
C GLU A 84 -7.03 10.09 7.35
N ARG A 85 -7.00 10.82 8.47
CA ARG A 85 -8.11 11.71 8.87
C ARG A 85 -7.90 13.17 8.57
N ASN A 86 -6.75 13.53 7.97
CA ASN A 86 -6.39 14.92 7.67
C ASN A 86 -6.47 15.83 8.92
N MET A 87 -5.96 15.32 10.05
CA MET A 87 -5.96 16.06 11.32
C MET A 87 -4.78 17.05 11.35
N PRO A 88 -4.93 18.21 11.99
CA PRO A 88 -3.82 19.14 12.12
C PRO A 88 -2.73 18.61 13.05
N LEU A 89 -1.47 18.98 12.79
CA LEU A 89 -0.32 18.47 13.54
C LEU A 89 -0.32 18.81 15.04
N PHE A 90 -1.02 19.86 15.47
CA PHE A 90 -1.09 20.24 16.88
C PHE A 90 -1.90 19.24 17.72
N GLU A 91 -2.76 18.42 17.11
CA GLU A 91 -3.57 17.39 17.79
C GLU A 91 -2.70 16.31 18.45
N VAL A 92 -1.46 16.18 17.99
CA VAL A 92 -0.48 15.23 18.53
C VAL A 92 -0.02 15.64 19.93
N ASP A 93 -0.01 16.95 20.21
CA ASP A 93 0.32 17.52 21.53
C ASP A 93 -0.95 17.84 22.35
N ASP A 94 -2.15 17.66 21.78
CA ASP A 94 -3.40 17.96 22.46
C ASP A 94 -3.67 16.95 23.59
N GLU A 95 -3.93 17.46 24.80
CA GLU A 95 -4.10 16.62 25.99
C GLU A 95 -5.33 15.72 25.93
N GLN A 96 -6.44 16.18 25.32
CA GLN A 96 -7.64 15.36 25.19
C GLN A 96 -7.43 14.22 24.20
N THR A 97 -6.78 14.51 23.08
CA THR A 97 -6.41 13.53 22.06
C THR A 97 -5.42 12.52 22.62
N GLY A 98 -4.42 12.98 23.38
CA GLY A 98 -3.50 12.15 24.12
C GLY A 98 -4.22 11.22 25.10
N ALA A 99 -5.15 11.75 25.91
CA ALA A 99 -5.91 10.98 26.90
C ALA A 99 -6.84 9.93 26.28
N MET A 100 -7.38 10.19 25.08
CA MET A 100 -8.18 9.21 24.32
C MET A 100 -7.31 8.17 23.62
N SER A 101 -6.09 8.52 23.23
CA SER A 101 -5.17 7.62 22.55
C SER A 101 -4.56 6.61 23.53
N LYS A 102 -4.44 5.35 23.11
CA LYS A 102 -3.67 4.33 23.86
C LYS A 102 -2.16 4.41 23.54
N TRP A 103 -1.75 5.41 22.79
CA TRP A 103 -0.43 5.49 22.18
C TRP A 103 0.48 6.32 23.08
N ARG A 104 1.77 5.99 23.09
CA ARG A 104 2.75 6.83 23.78
C ARG A 104 2.70 8.25 23.19
N PRO A 105 2.80 9.29 24.02
CA PRO A 105 2.93 10.66 23.54
C PRO A 105 4.09 10.77 22.56
N THR A 106 3.90 11.53 21.50
CA THR A 106 4.95 11.92 20.57
C THR A 106 4.89 13.42 20.39
N ASN A 107 5.86 14.00 19.68
CA ASN A 107 5.84 15.43 19.39
C ASN A 107 5.62 15.68 17.89
N PRO A 108 4.95 16.78 17.49
CA PRO A 108 4.67 17.11 16.11
C PRO A 108 5.90 17.22 15.23
N LYS A 109 7.05 17.63 15.79
CA LYS A 109 8.30 17.76 15.01
C LYS A 109 8.82 16.38 14.59
N ALA A 110 8.82 15.41 15.50
CA ALA A 110 9.19 14.02 15.22
C ALA A 110 8.20 13.39 14.23
N LEU A 111 6.89 13.58 14.44
CA LEU A 111 5.89 13.06 13.52
C LEU A 111 6.03 13.66 12.11
N LYS A 112 6.29 14.97 12.02
CA LYS A 112 6.57 15.65 10.75
C LYS A 112 7.83 15.11 10.07
N ALA A 113 8.90 14.82 10.82
CA ALA A 113 10.11 14.21 10.28
C ALA A 113 9.82 12.81 9.72
N ASP A 114 8.99 12.03 10.41
CA ASP A 114 8.54 10.72 9.93
C ASP A 114 7.65 10.86 8.67
N MET A 115 6.74 11.85 8.62
CA MET A 115 5.93 12.17 7.42
C MET A 115 6.76 12.53 6.19
N ILE A 116 7.99 13.05 6.35
CA ILE A 116 8.92 13.34 5.25
C ILE A 116 9.76 12.11 4.90
N THR A 117 10.21 11.38 5.93
CA THR A 117 11.12 10.24 5.76
C THR A 117 10.43 9.02 5.17
N VAL A 118 9.19 8.73 5.60
CA VAL A 118 8.44 7.55 5.15
C VAL A 118 8.19 7.59 3.63
N PRO A 119 7.65 8.68 3.03
CA PRO A 119 7.50 8.76 1.58
C PRO A 119 8.81 8.62 0.82
N SER A 120 9.92 9.13 1.36
CA SER A 120 11.24 9.00 0.73
C SER A 120 11.70 7.54 0.67
N LYS A 121 11.56 6.80 1.79
CA LYS A 121 11.91 5.37 1.86
C LYS A 121 10.98 4.51 1.00
N VAL A 122 9.66 4.74 1.09
CA VAL A 122 8.66 4.04 0.28
C VAL A 122 8.87 4.35 -1.20
N GLY A 123 9.17 5.60 -1.54
CA GLY A 123 9.49 6.04 -2.90
C GLY A 123 10.70 5.32 -3.48
N ALA A 124 11.75 5.06 -2.69
CA ALA A 124 12.90 4.28 -3.15
C ALA A 124 12.55 2.81 -3.46
N ILE A 125 11.68 2.20 -2.64
CA ILE A 125 11.16 0.83 -2.90
C ILE A 125 10.31 0.84 -4.17
N ILE A 126 9.37 1.77 -4.27
CA ILE A 126 8.50 1.92 -5.45
C ILE A 126 9.34 2.14 -6.71
N ALA A 127 10.38 2.98 -6.67
CA ALA A 127 11.26 3.23 -7.81
C ALA A 127 11.99 1.96 -8.27
N LYS A 128 12.45 1.13 -7.32
CA LYS A 128 13.06 -0.17 -7.63
C LYS A 128 12.05 -1.12 -8.29
N GLU A 129 10.82 -1.18 -7.79
CA GLU A 129 9.77 -2.06 -8.31
C GLU A 129 9.21 -1.58 -9.67
N MET A 130 9.07 -0.26 -9.87
CA MET A 130 8.58 0.33 -11.13
C MET A 130 9.59 0.20 -12.28
N GLY A 131 10.89 0.15 -11.98
CA GLY A 131 11.94 0.08 -12.98
C GLY A 131 11.98 1.33 -13.89
N ASN A 132 12.41 1.15 -15.13
CA ASN A 132 12.65 2.26 -16.07
C ASN A 132 11.43 2.63 -16.94
N LEU A 133 10.35 1.85 -16.89
CA LEU A 133 9.17 2.03 -17.74
C LEU A 133 7.91 2.09 -16.88
N PHE A 134 7.37 3.29 -16.72
CA PHE A 134 6.13 3.52 -16.01
C PHE A 134 5.32 4.65 -16.65
N GLY A 135 4.01 4.62 -16.46
CA GLY A 135 3.11 5.68 -16.92
C GLY A 135 2.57 6.47 -15.73
N ILE A 136 2.55 7.80 -15.85
CA ILE A 136 1.87 8.68 -14.90
C ILE A 136 0.55 9.15 -15.53
N MET A 137 -0.57 8.91 -14.84
CA MET A 137 -1.88 9.42 -15.24
C MET A 137 -2.35 10.49 -14.26
N PHE A 138 -2.55 11.71 -14.75
CA PHE A 138 -3.12 12.81 -13.97
C PHE A 138 -4.64 12.82 -14.12
N ASN A 139 -5.37 12.72 -13.00
CA ASN A 139 -6.82 12.91 -12.97
C ASN A 139 -7.16 14.36 -12.56
N GLY A 140 -7.39 15.23 -13.54
CA GLY A 140 -7.82 16.62 -13.30
C GLY A 140 -9.34 16.79 -13.37
N TRP A 141 -9.92 17.55 -12.43
CA TRP A 141 -11.30 18.06 -12.54
C TRP A 141 -11.30 19.60 -12.42
N SER A 142 -12.04 20.25 -13.33
CA SER A 142 -12.34 21.69 -13.48
C SER A 142 -11.56 22.67 -12.58
N ARG A 143 -10.31 22.91 -12.97
CA ARG A 143 -9.50 24.13 -12.85
C ARG A 143 -8.42 23.93 -13.89
N ASP A 144 -7.98 24.97 -14.61
CA ASP A 144 -7.07 24.85 -15.77
C ASP A 144 -5.69 24.27 -15.39
N ASN A 145 -5.66 22.98 -15.10
CA ASN A 145 -4.50 22.19 -14.71
C ASN A 145 -3.62 21.91 -15.92
N CYS A 146 -4.01 22.34 -17.13
CA CYS A 146 -3.23 22.22 -18.34
C CYS A 146 -1.84 22.83 -18.16
N ASN A 147 -1.74 24.02 -17.56
CA ASN A 147 -0.45 24.66 -17.30
C ASN A 147 0.41 23.89 -16.29
N THR A 148 -0.20 23.37 -15.22
CA THR A 148 0.49 22.55 -14.22
C THR A 148 0.96 21.23 -14.80
N ASN A 149 0.08 20.52 -15.52
CA ASN A 149 0.38 19.24 -16.17
C ASN A 149 1.46 19.42 -17.26
N ARG A 150 1.39 20.51 -18.04
CA ARG A 150 2.43 20.87 -19.02
C ARG A 150 3.76 21.16 -18.32
N SER A 151 3.76 21.93 -17.25
CA SER A 151 4.99 22.21 -16.47
C SER A 151 5.61 20.94 -15.91
N ILE A 152 4.80 20.02 -15.38
CA ILE A 152 5.27 18.73 -14.86
C ILE A 152 5.83 17.88 -16.01
N ALA A 153 5.12 17.74 -17.12
CA ALA A 153 5.58 16.97 -18.28
C ALA A 153 6.91 17.51 -18.84
N THR A 154 7.04 18.84 -18.96
CA THR A 154 8.29 19.49 -19.37
C THR A 154 9.44 19.22 -18.40
N LYS A 155 9.19 19.35 -17.07
CA LYS A 155 10.22 19.07 -16.05
C LYS A 155 10.65 17.61 -16.03
N LEU A 156 9.73 16.69 -16.35
CA LEU A 156 10.01 15.25 -16.46
C LEU A 156 10.59 14.87 -17.83
N GLY A 157 10.62 15.78 -18.82
CA GLY A 157 11.09 15.49 -20.17
C GLY A 157 10.21 14.50 -20.94
N VAL A 158 8.93 14.36 -20.58
CA VAL A 158 8.00 13.38 -21.17
C VAL A 158 6.91 14.06 -22.00
N PRO A 159 6.44 13.44 -23.10
CA PRO A 159 5.34 13.99 -23.88
C PRO A 159 4.03 13.98 -23.09
N LEU A 160 3.34 15.12 -23.07
CA LEU A 160 1.98 15.20 -22.51
C LEU A 160 0.97 14.72 -23.56
N ILE A 161 0.43 13.52 -23.36
CA ILE A 161 -0.59 12.95 -24.24
C ILE A 161 -1.97 13.31 -23.71
N GLY A 162 -2.80 13.93 -24.54
CA GLY A 162 -4.19 14.22 -24.19
C GLY A 162 -4.97 12.93 -23.87
N CYS A 163 -5.95 13.02 -22.97
CA CYS A 163 -6.77 11.86 -22.63
C CYS A 163 -7.63 11.43 -23.83
N ALA A 164 -7.62 10.14 -24.18
CA ALA A 164 -8.38 9.61 -25.32
C ALA A 164 -9.89 9.80 -25.14
N SER A 165 -10.40 9.59 -23.93
CA SER A 165 -11.80 9.85 -23.59
C SER A 165 -12.14 11.34 -23.75
N HIS A 166 -11.21 12.25 -23.41
CA HIS A 166 -11.43 13.68 -23.59
C HIS A 166 -11.58 14.05 -25.07
N ARG A 167 -10.69 13.55 -25.94
CA ARG A 167 -10.80 13.75 -27.40
C ARG A 167 -12.09 13.16 -27.98
N PHE A 168 -12.48 11.97 -27.52
CA PHE A 168 -13.74 11.34 -27.91
C PHE A 168 -14.94 12.20 -27.49
N ASN A 169 -14.95 12.67 -26.25
CA ASN A 169 -16.01 13.53 -25.73
C ASN A 169 -16.13 14.85 -26.51
N LEU A 170 -15.00 15.47 -26.89
CA LEU A 170 -15.02 16.67 -27.75
C LEU A 170 -15.65 16.39 -29.12
N THR A 171 -15.34 15.23 -29.70
CA THR A 171 -15.90 14.81 -30.99
C THR A 171 -17.41 14.57 -30.89
N VAL A 172 -17.84 13.86 -29.84
CA VAL A 172 -19.26 13.63 -29.53
C VAL A 172 -20.00 14.95 -29.32
N LYS A 173 -19.42 15.91 -28.58
CA LYS A 173 -20.02 17.24 -28.40
C LYS A 173 -20.24 17.96 -29.73
N LYS A 174 -19.25 17.93 -30.63
CA LYS A 174 -19.38 18.52 -31.98
C LYS A 174 -20.48 17.83 -32.78
N PHE A 175 -20.51 16.50 -32.79
CA PHE A 175 -21.53 15.72 -33.49
C PHE A 175 -22.95 16.02 -32.96
N LEU A 176 -23.11 16.17 -31.65
CA LEU A 176 -24.40 16.43 -31.02
C LEU A 176 -24.88 17.88 -31.12
N THR A 177 -24.06 18.81 -31.63
CA THR A 177 -24.37 20.26 -31.66
C THR A 177 -25.66 20.55 -32.44
N GLU A 178 -25.91 19.84 -33.53
CA GLU A 178 -27.13 20.01 -34.34
C GLU A 178 -28.40 19.53 -33.61
N HIS A 179 -28.25 18.63 -32.63
CA HIS A 179 -29.35 18.05 -31.86
C HIS A 179 -29.51 18.68 -30.48
N GLU A 180 -28.79 19.77 -30.19
CA GLU A 180 -28.72 20.34 -28.84
C GLU A 180 -30.09 20.72 -28.29
N ARG A 181 -31.01 21.20 -29.15
CA ARG A 181 -32.39 21.50 -28.76
C ARG A 181 -33.15 20.27 -28.26
N LEU A 182 -33.05 19.15 -28.98
CA LEU A 182 -33.70 17.89 -28.59
C LEU A 182 -33.06 17.33 -27.33
N LEU A 183 -31.74 17.39 -27.23
CA LEU A 183 -31.01 16.93 -26.05
C LEU A 183 -31.37 17.75 -24.81
N GLN A 184 -31.61 19.05 -24.97
CA GLN A 184 -32.09 19.90 -23.88
C GLN A 184 -33.50 19.50 -23.45
N GLN A 185 -34.42 19.28 -24.39
CA GLN A 185 -35.78 18.83 -24.07
C GLN A 185 -35.79 17.48 -23.34
N VAL A 186 -34.98 16.52 -23.78
CA VAL A 186 -34.81 15.23 -23.09
C VAL A 186 -34.24 15.45 -21.70
N ASN A 187 -33.25 16.32 -21.53
CA ASN A 187 -32.67 16.61 -20.23
C ASN A 187 -33.70 17.24 -19.27
N ASP A 188 -34.51 18.19 -19.75
CA ASP A 188 -35.55 18.84 -18.96
C ASP A 188 -36.60 17.83 -18.50
N LEU A 189 -36.99 16.90 -19.39
CA LEU A 189 -37.86 15.78 -19.04
C LEU A 189 -37.22 14.87 -17.99
N MET A 190 -35.94 14.50 -18.16
CA MET A 190 -35.24 13.67 -17.19
C MET A 190 -35.16 14.33 -15.81
N LEU A 191 -34.99 15.65 -15.74
CA LEU A 191 -35.06 16.40 -14.48
C LEU A 191 -36.46 16.35 -13.86
N GLN A 192 -37.52 16.48 -14.65
CA GLN A 192 -38.89 16.36 -14.15
C GLN A 192 -39.20 14.96 -13.62
N LEU A 193 -38.70 13.92 -14.28
CA LEU A 193 -38.88 12.53 -13.88
C LEU A 193 -38.11 12.17 -12.59
N GLN A 194 -37.11 12.97 -12.19
CA GLN A 194 -36.42 12.80 -10.91
C GLN A 194 -37.23 13.31 -9.70
N HIS A 195 -38.29 14.10 -9.91
CA HIS A 195 -39.13 14.54 -8.79
C HIS A 195 -39.76 13.34 -8.07
N PRO A 196 -39.85 13.33 -6.72
CA PRO A 196 -40.23 12.14 -5.95
C PRO A 196 -41.53 11.47 -6.39
N ASN A 197 -42.56 12.28 -6.68
CA ASN A 197 -43.86 11.78 -7.15
C ASN A 197 -43.74 11.11 -8.53
N ASN A 198 -43.04 11.77 -9.46
CA ASN A 198 -42.85 11.27 -10.82
C ASN A 198 -41.91 10.06 -10.88
N ALA A 199 -40.85 10.04 -10.07
CA ALA A 199 -39.92 8.94 -9.96
C ALA A 199 -40.62 7.68 -9.41
N THR A 200 -41.56 7.86 -8.49
CA THR A 200 -42.40 6.76 -7.98
C THR A 200 -43.26 6.17 -9.09
N GLU A 201 -43.94 7.00 -9.88
CA GLU A 201 -44.72 6.51 -11.03
C GLU A 201 -43.84 5.87 -12.11
N LEU A 202 -42.68 6.46 -12.42
CA LEU A 202 -41.73 5.91 -13.38
C LEU A 202 -41.24 4.51 -12.95
N SER A 203 -40.98 4.30 -11.66
CA SER A 203 -40.53 3.02 -11.13
C SER A 203 -41.54 1.89 -11.29
N LYS A 204 -42.84 2.22 -11.43
CA LYS A 204 -43.89 1.25 -11.72
C LYS A 204 -43.89 0.79 -13.18
N LEU A 205 -43.40 1.64 -14.09
CA LEU A 205 -43.38 1.39 -15.53
C LEU A 205 -42.07 0.75 -16.00
N ILE A 206 -40.94 1.21 -15.45
CA ILE A 206 -39.61 0.73 -15.83
C ILE A 206 -38.68 0.59 -14.61
N PRO A 207 -37.73 -0.36 -14.63
CA PRO A 207 -36.77 -0.55 -13.54
C PRO A 207 -35.60 0.46 -13.56
N LEU A 208 -35.58 1.40 -14.52
CA LEU A 208 -34.53 2.38 -14.69
C LEU A 208 -34.86 3.69 -13.97
N ARG A 209 -33.83 4.42 -13.56
CA ARG A 209 -33.97 5.76 -12.98
C ARG A 209 -33.67 6.82 -14.04
N ALA A 210 -34.45 7.88 -14.03
CA ALA A 210 -34.15 9.04 -14.86
C ALA A 210 -32.82 9.65 -14.42
N ASP A 211 -31.84 9.65 -15.32
CA ASP A 211 -30.55 10.30 -15.11
C ASP A 211 -30.47 11.58 -15.93
N LYS A 212 -29.90 12.62 -15.33
CA LYS A 212 -29.72 13.89 -16.02
C LYS A 212 -28.63 13.74 -17.05
N ARG A 213 -28.67 14.56 -18.11
CA ARG A 213 -27.58 14.58 -19.08
C ARG A 213 -26.28 14.91 -18.35
N ASN A 214 -25.29 14.04 -18.50
CA ASN A 214 -23.95 14.30 -17.99
C ASN A 214 -23.36 15.45 -18.83
N VAL A 215 -23.47 16.67 -18.33
CA VAL A 215 -22.68 17.79 -18.85
C VAL A 215 -21.26 17.52 -18.43
N THR A 216 -20.51 16.79 -19.27
CA THR A 216 -19.13 16.45 -18.96
C THR A 216 -18.37 17.76 -18.86
N ARG A 217 -17.98 18.12 -17.63
CA ARG A 217 -17.23 19.32 -17.21
C ARG A 217 -15.82 19.40 -17.81
N TRP A 218 -15.53 18.52 -18.75
CA TRP A 218 -14.36 18.45 -19.62
C TRP A 218 -14.46 19.49 -20.73
N SER A 219 -14.68 20.75 -20.35
CA SER A 219 -14.84 21.89 -21.25
C SER A 219 -13.65 22.86 -21.19
N SER A 220 -12.47 22.38 -20.83
CA SER A 220 -11.25 23.17 -20.93
C SER A 220 -10.54 22.90 -22.25
N MET A 221 -10.13 23.97 -22.93
CA MET A 221 -9.04 23.97 -23.91
C MET A 221 -7.69 23.73 -23.21
#